data_AF-A0A2K2VK54-F1
#
_entry.id   AF-A0A2K2VK54-F1
#
_cell.length_a   1.000
_cell.length_b   1.000
_cell.length_c   1.000
_cell.angle_alpha   90.00
_cell.angle_beta   90.00
_cell.angle_gamma   90.00
#
_symmetry.space_group_name_H-M   'P 1'
#
loop_
_entity.id
_entity.type
_entity.pdbx_description
1 polymer ?
#
loop_
_entity_poly.entity_id
_entity_poly.type
_entity_poly.pdbx_seq_one_letter_code
_entity_poly.pdbx_strand_id
1 'polypeptide(L)'
;MTQDVQETIINERSRNGLFRSLDAFCQRIAPESAAARVLVQSGTLDSIAGGLNRPQMLWRFYGEGRDKAVGDSFSLLPKGAGSVEWPQVRDYDHLTKLSHERETLGFILSVHPLRLFSQRISASGRRIVPANQLHQHVGQRVTLAAWFITGKEVITRNGDPMEFISFEDETAIFETTFFPKAYQRFCQILDMNRGYLLTGRVEEQHGTVSLNVADVRRL
;
A
#
# COMPACT_ATOMS: atom_id res chain seq x y z
N MET A 1 -4.03 2.31 -15.44
CA MET A 1 -3.19 2.56 -16.64
C MET A 1 -3.63 1.56 -17.69
N THR A 2 -3.87 1.99 -18.93
CA THR A 2 -4.30 1.10 -20.03
C THR A 2 -3.14 0.18 -20.45
N GLN A 3 -3.48 -1.00 -20.98
CA GLN A 3 -2.50 -1.97 -21.46
C GLN A 3 -1.63 -1.39 -22.59
N ASP A 4 -2.24 -0.62 -23.49
CA ASP A 4 -1.56 0.04 -24.62
C ASP A 4 -0.41 0.96 -24.16
N VAL A 5 -0.60 1.71 -23.07
CA VAL A 5 0.45 2.60 -22.53
C VAL A 5 1.62 1.80 -21.96
N GLN A 6 1.34 0.67 -21.31
CA GLN A 6 2.40 -0.22 -20.80
C GLN A 6 3.24 -0.78 -21.93
N GLU A 7 2.58 -1.32 -22.96
CA GLU A 7 3.25 -1.90 -24.13
C GLU A 7 4.07 -0.85 -24.89
N THR A 8 3.53 0.37 -25.02
CA THR A 8 4.26 1.50 -25.62
C THR A 8 5.56 1.79 -24.87
N ILE A 9 5.50 1.91 -23.54
CA ILE A 9 6.68 2.17 -22.70
C ILE A 9 7.71 1.05 -22.83
N ILE A 10 7.27 -0.21 -22.79
CA ILE A 10 8.14 -1.39 -22.89
C ILE A 10 8.82 -1.45 -24.27
N ASN A 11 8.05 -1.28 -25.34
CA ASN A 11 8.55 -1.32 -26.72
C ASN A 11 9.55 -0.19 -27.00
N GLU A 12 9.23 1.03 -26.57
CA GLU A 12 10.14 2.17 -26.68
C GLU A 12 11.44 1.94 -25.93
N ARG A 13 11.37 1.43 -24.70
CA ARG A 13 12.56 1.11 -23.90
C ARG A 13 13.41 0.02 -24.55
N SER A 14 12.80 -1.02 -25.13
CA SER A 14 13.50 -2.12 -25.80
C SER A 14 14.24 -1.67 -27.05
N ARG A 15 13.67 -0.73 -27.83
CA ARG A 15 14.27 -0.22 -29.07
C ARG A 15 15.35 0.83 -28.84
N ASN A 16 15.09 1.77 -27.92
CA ASN A 16 15.90 2.98 -27.76
C ASN A 16 16.68 3.03 -26.43
N GLY A 17 16.68 1.92 -25.66
CA GLY A 17 17.39 1.79 -24.39
C GLY A 17 16.70 2.45 -23.20
N LEU A 18 17.36 2.42 -22.04
CA LEU A 18 16.84 2.91 -20.76
C LEU A 18 16.51 4.41 -20.77
N PHE A 19 15.51 4.81 -19.99
CA PHE A 19 15.24 6.22 -19.70
C PHE A 19 16.24 6.72 -18.65
N ARG A 20 17.02 7.75 -18.98
CA ARG A 20 18.07 8.30 -18.10
C ARG A 20 17.62 9.49 -17.26
N SER A 21 16.53 10.12 -17.65
CA SER A 21 15.95 11.29 -16.98
C SER A 21 14.46 11.37 -17.27
N LEU A 22 13.73 12.13 -16.44
CA LEU A 22 12.33 12.44 -16.66
C LEU A 22 12.10 13.10 -18.03
N ASP A 23 12.98 14.02 -18.45
CA ASP A 23 12.95 14.65 -19.77
C ASP A 23 13.01 13.63 -20.91
N ALA A 24 13.95 12.67 -20.83
CA ALA A 24 14.08 11.62 -21.85
C ALA A 24 12.84 10.72 -21.90
N PHE A 25 12.19 10.49 -20.76
CA PHE A 25 10.92 9.76 -20.70
C PHE A 25 9.78 10.56 -21.34
N CYS A 26 9.62 11.83 -20.99
CA CYS A 26 8.59 12.70 -21.55
C CYS A 26 8.72 12.87 -23.07
N GLN A 27 9.94 13.02 -23.59
CA GLN A 27 10.20 13.18 -25.03
C GLN A 27 9.86 11.92 -25.84
N ARG A 28 10.10 10.73 -25.28
CA ARG A 28 9.89 9.45 -25.98
C ARG A 28 8.48 8.90 -25.86
N ILE A 29 7.83 9.10 -24.71
CA ILE A 29 6.52 8.51 -24.40
C ILE A 29 5.38 9.51 -24.50
N ALA A 30 5.62 10.77 -24.08
CA ALA A 30 4.59 11.81 -23.96
C ALA A 30 3.27 11.31 -23.32
N PRO A 31 3.32 10.77 -22.09
CA PRO A 31 2.16 10.13 -21.46
C PRO A 31 1.02 11.14 -21.22
N GLU A 32 -0.22 10.69 -21.38
CA GLU A 32 -1.39 11.47 -20.96
C GLU A 32 -1.40 11.71 -19.45
N SER A 33 -2.07 12.79 -19.03
CA SER A 33 -2.19 13.23 -17.63
C SER A 33 -2.62 12.12 -16.66
N ALA A 34 -3.55 11.25 -17.08
CA ALA A 34 -4.01 10.14 -16.25
C ALA A 34 -2.94 9.04 -16.07
N ALA A 35 -2.22 8.69 -17.14
CA ALA A 35 -1.13 7.73 -17.09
C ALA A 35 0.06 8.28 -16.30
N ALA A 36 0.44 9.54 -16.54
CA ALA A 36 1.50 10.23 -15.82
C ALA A 36 1.23 10.26 -14.32
N ARG A 37 -0.02 10.55 -13.91
CA ARG A 37 -0.41 10.52 -12.50
C ARG A 37 -0.16 9.16 -11.86
N VAL A 38 -0.58 8.07 -12.52
CA VAL A 38 -0.39 6.71 -12.01
C VAL A 38 1.11 6.39 -11.89
N LEU A 39 1.91 6.68 -12.92
CA LEU A 39 3.36 6.42 -12.93
C LEU A 39 4.14 7.19 -11.85
N VAL A 40 3.73 8.43 -11.56
CA VAL A 40 4.34 9.22 -10.49
C VAL A 40 3.88 8.72 -9.12
N GLN A 41 2.57 8.48 -8.95
CA GLN A 41 2.00 8.06 -7.67
C GLN A 41 2.47 6.65 -7.26
N SER A 42 2.66 5.74 -8.21
CA SER A 42 3.24 4.41 -7.99
C SER A 42 4.74 4.43 -7.69
N GLY A 43 5.41 5.58 -7.86
CA GLY A 43 6.86 5.71 -7.70
C GLY A 43 7.69 5.19 -8.87
N THR A 44 7.07 4.81 -9.99
CA THR A 44 7.76 4.26 -11.17
C THR A 44 8.82 5.21 -11.74
N LEU A 45 8.63 6.53 -11.60
CA LEU A 45 9.53 7.55 -12.14
C LEU A 45 10.53 8.10 -11.09
N ASP A 46 10.50 7.62 -9.84
CA ASP A 46 11.31 8.19 -8.75
C ASP A 46 12.83 8.11 -9.04
N SER A 47 13.28 7.07 -9.74
CA SER A 47 14.71 6.85 -10.08
C SER A 47 15.24 7.79 -11.16
N ILE A 48 14.37 8.36 -11.99
CA ILE A 48 14.72 9.26 -13.10
C ILE A 48 14.27 10.70 -12.85
N ALA A 49 13.75 10.99 -11.65
CA ALA A 49 13.13 12.27 -11.32
C ALA A 49 14.12 13.45 -11.29
N GLY A 50 15.43 13.20 -11.23
CA GLY A 50 16.46 14.24 -11.32
C GLY A 50 16.39 15.28 -10.20
N GLY A 51 15.95 14.88 -9.00
CA GLY A 51 15.80 15.77 -7.84
C GLY A 51 14.39 16.35 -7.67
N LEU A 52 13.49 16.14 -8.62
CA LEU A 52 12.08 16.50 -8.47
C LEU A 52 11.37 15.54 -7.51
N ASN A 53 10.54 16.07 -6.64
CA ASN A 53 9.62 15.27 -5.84
C ASN A 53 8.33 14.93 -6.61
N ARG A 54 7.52 14.00 -6.08
CA ARG A 54 6.29 13.54 -6.76
C ARG A 54 5.30 14.68 -7.07
N PRO A 55 5.01 15.62 -6.15
CA PRO A 55 4.20 16.81 -6.47
C PRO A 55 4.77 17.65 -7.63
N GLN A 56 6.08 17.88 -7.65
CA GLN A 56 6.75 18.63 -8.72
C GLN A 56 6.67 17.89 -10.07
N MET A 57 6.86 16.57 -10.08
CA MET A 57 6.67 15.74 -11.28
C MET A 57 5.24 15.84 -11.82
N LEU A 58 4.23 15.72 -10.95
CA LEU A 58 2.82 15.88 -11.35
C LEU A 58 2.57 17.27 -11.93
N TRP A 59 3.06 18.32 -11.28
CA TRP A 59 2.91 19.69 -11.76
C TRP A 59 3.51 19.85 -13.16
N ARG A 60 4.68 19.26 -13.41
CA ARG A 60 5.32 19.24 -14.72
C ARG A 60 4.44 18.59 -15.79
N PHE A 61 3.90 17.40 -15.53
CA PHE A 61 3.02 16.70 -16.47
C PHE A 61 1.73 17.48 -16.77
N TYR A 62 1.15 18.15 -15.76
CA TYR A 62 -0.04 18.98 -15.95
C TYR A 62 0.25 20.33 -16.63
N GLY A 63 1.44 20.90 -16.41
CA GLY A 63 1.89 22.16 -17.02
C GLY A 63 2.24 22.02 -18.50
N GLU A 64 2.99 20.97 -18.87
CA GLU A 64 3.34 20.68 -20.27
C GLU A 64 2.09 20.40 -21.14
N GLY A 65 0.99 19.93 -20.54
CA GLY A 65 -0.30 19.78 -21.22
C GLY A 65 -1.05 21.10 -21.48
N ARG A 66 -0.81 22.15 -20.68
CA ARG A 66 -1.41 23.48 -20.88
C ARG A 66 -0.78 24.22 -22.05
N ASP A 67 0.54 24.13 -22.22
CA ASP A 67 1.23 24.79 -23.32
C ASP A 67 0.87 24.19 -24.69
N LYS A 68 0.50 22.90 -24.74
CA LYS A 68 0.00 22.25 -25.97
C LYS A 68 -1.43 22.65 -26.33
N ALA A 69 -2.26 23.07 -25.37
CA ALA A 69 -3.65 23.46 -25.60
C ALA A 69 -3.82 24.95 -26.00
N VAL A 70 -2.78 25.78 -25.83
CA VAL A 70 -2.82 27.25 -26.06
C VAL A 70 -2.06 27.67 -27.32
N GLY A 71 -1.70 26.73 -28.21
CA GLY A 71 -1.30 27.06 -29.59
C GLY A 71 -2.55 27.27 -30.45
N ASP A 72 -3.05 28.50 -30.58
CA ASP A 72 -2.75 29.27 -31.80
C ASP A 72 -2.69 30.82 -31.62
N SER A 73 -2.33 31.35 -30.45
CA SER A 73 -2.24 32.83 -30.33
C SER A 73 -1.20 33.43 -29.38
N PHE A 74 -0.29 32.65 -28.77
CA PHE A 74 0.75 33.26 -27.91
C PHE A 74 2.16 32.66 -28.04
N SER A 75 2.51 32.15 -29.23
CA SER A 75 3.87 31.67 -29.54
C SER A 75 4.87 32.80 -29.83
N LEU A 76 4.95 33.82 -28.95
CA LEU A 76 5.95 34.90 -29.03
C LEU A 76 6.75 35.10 -27.74
N LEU A 77 6.83 34.10 -26.86
CA LEU A 77 7.87 34.07 -25.84
C LEU A 77 9.05 33.26 -26.36
N PRO A 78 10.27 33.84 -26.43
CA PRO A 78 11.44 33.10 -26.87
C PRO A 78 11.64 31.92 -25.91
N LYS A 79 11.91 30.75 -26.46
CA LYS A 79 12.49 29.61 -25.73
C LYS A 79 13.91 29.98 -25.31
N GLY A 80 14.04 30.98 -24.44
CA GLY A 80 15.25 31.24 -23.68
C GLY A 80 15.43 30.11 -22.69
N ALA A 81 16.66 29.65 -22.52
CA ALA A 81 17.08 28.74 -21.46
C ALA A 81 16.97 29.40 -20.07
N GLY A 82 15.80 29.94 -19.74
CA GLY A 82 15.43 30.31 -18.38
C GLY A 82 15.12 29.01 -17.65
N SER A 83 15.85 28.76 -16.56
CA SER A 83 15.49 27.72 -15.61
C SER A 83 14.01 27.83 -15.29
N VAL A 84 13.21 26.83 -15.66
CA VAL A 84 11.83 26.73 -15.21
C VAL A 84 11.90 26.68 -13.69
N GLU A 85 11.54 27.78 -13.02
CA GLU A 85 11.47 27.82 -11.57
C GLU A 85 10.29 26.97 -11.14
N TRP A 86 10.58 25.73 -10.76
CA TRP A 86 9.57 24.80 -10.29
C TRP A 86 8.98 25.32 -8.98
N PRO A 87 7.64 25.24 -8.80
CA PRO A 87 7.04 25.56 -7.52
C PRO A 87 7.73 24.73 -6.43
N GLN A 88 8.17 25.41 -5.38
CA GLN A 88 8.78 24.76 -4.21
C GLN A 88 7.67 24.12 -3.38
N VAL A 89 7.16 22.98 -3.87
CA VAL A 89 6.15 22.18 -3.19
C VAL A 89 6.86 21.16 -2.32
N ARG A 90 6.43 21.04 -1.06
CA ARG A 90 6.91 20.01 -0.16
C ARG A 90 6.56 18.62 -0.70
N ASP A 91 7.48 17.67 -0.58
CA ASP A 91 7.23 16.28 -0.93
C ASP A 91 6.13 15.67 -0.03
N TYR A 92 5.50 14.61 -0.54
CA TYR A 92 4.55 13.82 0.23
C TYR A 92 5.24 13.15 1.42
N ASP A 93 4.54 13.09 2.54
CA ASP A 93 4.99 12.27 3.66
C ASP A 93 4.94 10.78 3.30
N HIS A 94 5.62 9.96 4.10
CA HIS A 94 5.75 8.53 3.81
C HIS A 94 4.39 7.83 3.73
N LEU A 95 3.46 8.15 4.65
CA LEU A 95 2.12 7.54 4.66
C LEU A 95 1.30 7.88 3.42
N THR A 96 1.40 9.11 2.90
CA THR A 96 0.77 9.48 1.63
C THR A 96 1.35 8.70 0.46
N LYS A 97 2.68 8.51 0.40
CA LYS A 97 3.32 7.71 -0.66
C LYS A 97 2.88 6.25 -0.64
N LEU A 98 2.76 5.63 0.54
CA LEU A 98 2.23 4.27 0.67
C LEU A 98 0.75 4.16 0.28
N SER A 99 -0.03 5.21 0.57
CA SER A 99 -1.44 5.26 0.18
C SER A 99 -1.58 5.35 -1.34
N HIS A 100 -0.72 6.13 -1.99
CA HIS A 100 -0.62 6.18 -3.44
C HIS A 100 -0.23 4.83 -4.06
N GLU A 101 0.72 4.09 -3.49
CA GLU A 101 1.04 2.73 -3.95
C GLU A 101 -0.19 1.82 -3.89
N ARG A 102 -0.90 1.79 -2.76
CA ARG A 102 -2.12 0.99 -2.62
C ARG A 102 -3.19 1.37 -3.64
N GLU A 103 -3.38 2.66 -3.89
CA GLU A 103 -4.37 3.14 -4.87
C GLU A 103 -4.00 2.84 -6.31
N THR A 104 -2.71 2.87 -6.64
CA THR A 104 -2.22 2.72 -8.03
C THR A 104 -1.90 1.28 -8.41
N LEU A 105 -1.33 0.51 -7.47
CA LEU A 105 -0.90 -0.88 -7.66
C LEU A 105 -1.91 -1.90 -7.13
N GLY A 106 -2.84 -1.47 -6.26
CA GLY A 106 -3.76 -2.36 -5.54
C GLY A 106 -3.17 -2.96 -4.26
N PHE A 107 -1.86 -2.84 -4.04
CA PHE A 107 -1.13 -3.29 -2.86
C PHE A 107 0.03 -2.35 -2.55
N ILE A 108 0.61 -2.48 -1.36
CA ILE A 108 1.81 -1.73 -0.98
C ILE A 108 3.02 -2.60 -1.30
N LEU A 109 3.94 -2.08 -2.10
CA LEU A 109 5.14 -2.81 -2.49
C LEU A 109 6.30 -2.48 -1.53
N SER A 110 6.39 -1.23 -1.10
CA SER A 110 7.57 -0.74 -0.38
C SER A 110 7.68 -1.25 1.06
N VAL A 111 6.57 -1.51 1.74
CA VAL A 111 6.51 -1.95 3.14
C VAL A 111 5.25 -2.79 3.43
N HIS A 112 5.21 -3.38 4.62
CA HIS A 112 4.03 -4.10 5.12
C HIS A 112 2.78 -3.19 5.24
N PRO A 113 1.57 -3.64 4.83
CA PRO A 113 0.35 -2.82 4.83
C PRO A 113 -0.06 -2.22 6.18
N LEU A 114 0.27 -2.86 7.30
CA LEU A 114 0.00 -2.34 8.64
C LEU A 114 0.67 -0.99 8.92
N ARG A 115 1.71 -0.60 8.18
CA ARG A 115 2.38 0.70 8.32
C ARG A 115 1.43 1.88 8.09
N LEU A 116 0.41 1.73 7.23
CA LEU A 116 -0.64 2.73 7.01
C LEU A 116 -1.42 3.05 8.29
N PHE A 117 -1.49 2.10 9.22
CA PHE A 117 -2.28 2.19 10.44
C PHE A 117 -1.41 2.43 11.67
N SER A 118 -0.11 2.69 11.52
CA SER A 118 0.84 2.91 12.62
C SER A 118 0.36 3.92 13.66
N GLN A 119 -0.23 5.04 13.22
CA GLN A 119 -0.83 6.04 14.11
C GLN A 119 -2.04 5.50 14.87
N ARG A 120 -2.95 4.76 14.20
CA ARG A 120 -4.15 4.18 14.83
C ARG A 120 -3.80 3.05 15.80
N ILE A 121 -2.80 2.24 15.45
CA ILE A 121 -2.24 1.21 16.33
C ILE A 121 -1.67 1.86 17.60
N SER A 122 -0.85 2.91 17.44
CA SER A 122 -0.25 3.64 18.58
C SER A 122 -1.31 4.33 19.44
N ALA A 123 -2.32 4.95 18.83
CA ALA A 123 -3.42 5.61 19.52
C ALA A 123 -4.39 4.65 20.21
N SER A 124 -4.27 3.34 19.98
CA SER A 124 -5.13 2.33 20.64
C SER A 124 -4.89 2.23 22.15
N GLY A 125 -3.74 2.70 22.65
CA GLY A 125 -3.32 2.57 24.05
C GLY A 125 -3.05 1.14 24.51
N ARG A 126 -3.11 0.16 23.60
CA ARG A 126 -2.83 -1.26 23.90
C ARG A 126 -1.36 -1.56 23.68
N ARG A 127 -0.78 -2.40 24.53
CA ARG A 127 0.54 -2.99 24.28
C ARG A 127 0.41 -4.04 23.18
N ILE A 128 1.00 -3.77 22.03
CA ILE A 128 1.00 -4.68 20.88
C ILE A 128 2.18 -5.65 21.03
N VAL A 129 1.88 -6.95 20.97
CA VAL A 129 2.88 -8.02 20.92
C VAL A 129 3.18 -8.33 19.46
N PRO A 130 4.46 -8.38 19.05
CA PRO A 130 4.82 -8.79 17.69
C PRO A 130 4.58 -10.30 17.50
N ALA A 131 4.12 -10.69 16.32
CA ALA A 131 3.74 -12.07 16.02
C ALA A 131 4.90 -13.06 16.22
N ASN A 132 6.13 -12.68 15.92
CA ASN A 132 7.30 -13.54 16.12
C ASN A 132 7.60 -13.87 17.60
N GLN A 133 7.02 -13.14 18.55
CA GLN A 133 7.14 -13.37 20.00
C GLN A 133 5.92 -14.08 20.59
N LEU A 134 4.92 -14.46 19.79
CA LEU A 134 3.67 -15.02 20.29
C LEU A 134 3.87 -16.23 21.20
N HIS A 135 4.83 -17.10 20.88
CA HIS A 135 5.20 -18.28 21.68
C HIS A 135 5.65 -17.95 23.11
N GLN A 136 6.16 -16.75 23.38
CA GLN A 136 6.60 -16.33 24.72
C GLN A 136 5.43 -15.99 25.64
N HIS A 137 4.22 -15.91 25.08
CA HIS A 137 3.01 -15.47 25.76
C HIS A 137 1.98 -16.59 25.96
N VAL A 138 2.36 -17.86 25.80
CA VAL A 138 1.46 -19.01 26.01
C VAL A 138 0.75 -18.91 27.36
N GLY A 139 -0.57 -19.10 27.33
CA GLY A 139 -1.46 -18.99 28.48
C GLY A 139 -1.90 -17.55 28.82
N GLN A 140 -1.23 -16.53 28.28
CA GLN A 140 -1.52 -15.11 28.55
C GLN A 140 -2.50 -14.52 27.53
N ARG A 141 -3.12 -13.40 27.89
CA ARG A 141 -3.96 -12.59 26.99
C ARG A 141 -3.13 -11.46 26.39
N VAL A 142 -3.10 -11.36 25.07
CA VAL A 142 -2.29 -10.37 24.34
C VAL A 142 -3.09 -9.68 23.25
N THR A 143 -2.59 -8.55 22.76
CA THR A 143 -3.12 -7.85 21.59
C THR A 143 -2.07 -7.83 20.48
N LEU A 144 -2.47 -8.15 19.25
CA LEU A 144 -1.64 -8.07 18.05
C LEU A 144 -2.27 -7.11 17.03
N ALA A 145 -1.43 -6.41 16.27
CA ALA A 145 -1.84 -5.80 15.02
C ALA A 145 -1.72 -6.88 13.93
N ALA A 146 -2.77 -7.04 13.12
CA ALA A 146 -2.95 -8.22 12.30
C ALA A 146 -3.47 -7.84 10.92
N TRP A 147 -2.84 -8.34 9.87
CA TRP A 147 -3.29 -8.23 8.49
C TRP A 147 -3.88 -9.57 8.05
N PHE A 148 -5.11 -9.58 7.57
CA PHE A 148 -5.80 -10.82 7.18
C PHE A 148 -5.19 -11.40 5.91
N ILE A 149 -4.70 -12.64 5.96
CA ILE A 149 -4.16 -13.36 4.81
C ILE A 149 -5.20 -14.32 4.22
N THR A 150 -5.64 -15.30 5.01
CA THR A 150 -6.54 -16.36 4.55
C THR A 150 -7.27 -16.99 5.73
N GLY A 151 -8.45 -17.57 5.47
CA GLY A 151 -9.31 -18.18 6.48
C GLY A 151 -9.95 -19.46 5.97
N LYS A 152 -10.28 -20.35 6.89
CA LYS A 152 -11.02 -21.58 6.64
C LYS A 152 -12.12 -21.75 7.67
N GLU A 153 -13.36 -21.66 7.19
CA GLU A 153 -14.54 -21.99 7.99
C GLU A 153 -14.61 -23.52 8.22
N VAL A 154 -14.94 -23.90 9.45
CA VAL A 154 -15.05 -25.28 9.90
C VAL A 154 -16.28 -25.41 10.80
N ILE A 155 -17.05 -26.47 10.60
CA ILE A 155 -18.17 -26.81 11.48
C ILE A 155 -17.62 -27.66 12.63
N THR A 156 -17.88 -27.25 13.86
CA THR A 156 -17.53 -28.02 15.06
C THR A 156 -18.33 -29.34 15.11
N ARG A 157 -17.89 -30.27 15.98
CA ARG A 157 -18.65 -31.52 16.23
C ARG A 157 -20.08 -31.28 16.70
N ASN A 158 -20.34 -30.13 17.32
CA ASN A 158 -21.66 -29.76 17.84
C ASN A 158 -22.54 -29.07 16.77
N GLY A 159 -22.02 -28.89 15.54
CA GLY A 159 -22.75 -28.25 14.44
C GLY A 159 -22.57 -26.73 14.36
N ASP A 160 -21.90 -26.11 15.32
CA ASP A 160 -21.66 -24.66 15.31
C ASP A 160 -20.47 -24.29 14.41
N PRO A 161 -20.57 -23.22 13.60
CA PRO A 161 -19.47 -22.77 12.75
C PRO A 161 -18.37 -22.06 13.55
N MET A 162 -17.12 -22.28 13.17
CA MET A 162 -15.92 -21.61 13.65
C MET A 162 -14.96 -21.35 12.49
N GLU A 163 -13.93 -20.54 12.69
CA GLU A 163 -12.97 -20.24 11.63
C GLU A 163 -11.53 -20.28 12.13
N PHE A 164 -10.64 -20.88 11.33
CA PHE A 164 -9.19 -20.73 11.49
C PHE A 164 -8.70 -19.69 10.51
N ILE A 165 -7.98 -18.68 10.98
CA ILE A 165 -7.53 -17.57 10.15
C ILE A 165 -6.05 -17.30 10.38
N SER A 166 -5.29 -17.25 9.29
CA SER A 166 -3.89 -16.83 9.28
C SER A 166 -3.83 -15.32 9.11
N PHE A 167 -3.13 -14.67 10.04
CA PHE A 167 -2.82 -13.24 9.97
C PHE A 167 -1.31 -13.03 9.93
N GLU A 168 -0.87 -11.86 9.49
CA GLU A 168 0.53 -11.43 9.60
C GLU A 168 0.67 -10.07 10.25
N ASP A 169 1.86 -9.85 10.80
CA ASP A 169 2.38 -8.52 11.04
C ASP A 169 3.75 -8.35 10.36
N GLU A 170 4.45 -7.26 10.66
CA GLU A 170 5.76 -6.98 10.08
C GLU A 170 6.85 -7.99 10.47
N THR A 171 6.56 -8.91 11.39
CA THR A 171 7.53 -9.81 12.01
C THR A 171 7.29 -11.28 11.70
N ALA A 172 6.04 -11.74 11.60
CA ALA A 172 5.71 -13.12 11.27
C ALA A 172 4.23 -13.30 10.88
N ILE A 173 3.94 -14.44 10.23
CA ILE A 173 2.60 -15.01 10.11
C ILE A 173 2.26 -15.75 11.41
N PHE A 174 1.01 -15.64 11.86
CA PHE A 174 0.51 -16.34 13.04
C PHE A 174 -0.92 -16.84 12.82
N GLU A 175 -1.22 -17.95 13.48
CA GLU A 175 -2.52 -18.63 13.37
C GLU A 175 -3.48 -18.16 14.46
N THR A 176 -4.75 -18.07 14.11
CA THR A 176 -5.81 -17.65 15.03
C THR A 176 -7.02 -18.58 14.93
N THR A 177 -7.69 -18.75 16.07
CA THR A 177 -8.93 -19.54 16.15
C THR A 177 -10.08 -18.66 16.60
N PHE A 178 -11.11 -18.58 15.75
CA PHE A 178 -12.39 -17.95 16.03
C PHE A 178 -13.40 -19.02 16.39
N PHE A 179 -13.46 -19.40 17.67
CA PHE A 179 -14.50 -20.29 18.17
C PHE A 179 -15.91 -19.74 17.92
N PRO A 180 -16.96 -20.57 17.95
CA PRO A 180 -18.28 -20.16 17.44
C PRO A 180 -18.83 -18.85 17.99
N LYS A 181 -18.65 -18.60 19.29
CA LYS A 181 -19.07 -17.32 19.91
C LYS A 181 -18.32 -16.11 19.35
N ALA A 182 -17.02 -16.23 19.09
CA ALA A 182 -16.21 -15.19 18.49
C ALA A 182 -16.52 -15.04 16.99
N TYR A 183 -16.64 -16.16 16.29
CA TYR A 183 -16.97 -16.19 14.86
C TYR A 183 -18.31 -15.50 14.59
N GLN A 184 -19.40 -15.90 15.26
CA GLN A 184 -20.72 -15.28 15.12
C GLN A 184 -20.71 -13.76 15.36
N ARG A 185 -19.83 -13.28 16.23
CA ARG A 185 -19.74 -11.85 16.58
C ARG A 185 -18.95 -11.04 15.57
N PHE A 186 -17.96 -11.62 14.91
CA PHE A 186 -16.98 -10.88 14.12
C PHE A 186 -16.89 -11.28 12.64
N CYS A 187 -17.53 -12.37 12.22
CA CYS A 187 -17.47 -12.83 10.82
C CYS A 187 -17.85 -11.75 9.81
N GLN A 188 -18.84 -10.92 10.12
CA GLN A 188 -19.30 -9.84 9.22
C GLN A 188 -18.30 -8.69 9.02
N ILE A 189 -17.29 -8.56 9.89
CA ILE A 189 -16.28 -7.49 9.79
C ILE A 189 -14.92 -7.99 9.30
N LEU A 190 -14.76 -9.31 9.19
CA LEU A 190 -13.55 -9.96 8.71
C LEU A 190 -13.56 -9.98 7.19
N ASP A 191 -12.51 -9.44 6.60
CA ASP A 191 -12.37 -9.24 5.16
C ASP A 191 -10.88 -9.30 4.83
N MET A 192 -10.55 -9.94 3.71
CA MET A 192 -9.18 -10.04 3.23
C MET A 192 -8.63 -8.63 2.92
N ASN A 193 -7.31 -8.46 2.97
CA ASN A 193 -6.65 -7.18 2.68
C ASN A 193 -7.06 -6.04 3.64
N ARG A 194 -7.36 -6.37 4.90
CA ARG A 194 -7.63 -5.38 5.96
C ARG A 194 -6.79 -5.64 7.20
N GLY A 195 -6.55 -4.55 7.92
CA GLY A 195 -5.86 -4.54 9.22
C GLY A 195 -6.83 -4.58 10.40
N TYR A 196 -6.44 -5.30 11.44
CA TYR A 196 -7.20 -5.50 12.67
C TYR A 196 -6.29 -5.39 13.90
N LEU A 197 -6.88 -5.05 15.04
CA LEU A 197 -6.34 -5.33 16.36
C LEU A 197 -7.07 -6.57 16.90
N LEU A 198 -6.34 -7.65 17.07
CA LEU A 198 -6.85 -8.91 17.61
C LEU A 198 -6.43 -9.01 19.06
N THR A 199 -7.35 -9.34 19.95
CA THR A 199 -7.04 -9.62 21.35
C THR A 199 -7.59 -10.97 21.74
N GLY A 200 -6.74 -11.79 22.33
CA GLY A 200 -7.05 -13.19 22.56
C GLY A 200 -6.09 -13.83 23.56
N ARG A 201 -6.36 -15.09 23.88
CA ARG A 201 -5.46 -15.90 24.70
C ARG A 201 -4.53 -16.68 23.79
N VAL A 202 -3.24 -16.67 24.08
CA VAL A 202 -2.29 -17.52 23.36
C VAL A 202 -2.41 -18.95 23.90
N GLU A 203 -2.57 -19.90 22.99
CA GLU A 203 -2.59 -21.33 23.32
C GLU A 203 -1.58 -22.08 22.47
N GLU A 204 -1.06 -23.17 23.04
CA GLU A 204 -0.19 -24.10 22.35
C GLU A 204 -0.87 -25.47 22.34
N GLN A 205 -1.04 -26.04 21.16
CA GLN A 205 -1.60 -27.37 20.99
C GLN A 205 -0.71 -28.16 20.03
N HIS A 206 -0.18 -29.30 20.51
CA HIS A 206 0.71 -30.19 19.74
C HIS A 206 1.93 -29.47 19.13
N GLY A 207 2.50 -28.48 19.84
CA GLY A 207 3.67 -27.71 19.38
C GLY A 207 3.34 -26.53 18.46
N THR A 208 2.06 -26.31 18.15
CA THR A 208 1.61 -25.15 17.36
C THR A 208 1.04 -24.09 18.29
N VAL A 209 1.59 -22.88 18.21
CA VAL A 209 1.09 -21.70 18.94
C VAL A 209 0.05 -20.97 18.11
N SER A 210 -1.09 -20.65 18.71
CA SER A 210 -2.18 -19.90 18.07
C SER A 210 -2.82 -18.89 19.03
N LEU A 211 -3.51 -17.90 18.47
CA LEU A 211 -4.29 -16.94 19.24
C LEU A 211 -5.77 -17.32 19.21
N ASN A 212 -6.33 -17.66 20.38
CA ASN A 212 -7.76 -17.82 20.55
C ASN A 212 -8.41 -16.44 20.70
N VAL A 213 -9.09 -16.00 19.64
CA VAL A 213 -9.56 -14.61 19.51
C VAL A 213 -10.79 -14.37 20.39
N ALA A 214 -10.76 -13.27 21.14
CA ALA A 214 -11.85 -12.87 22.02
C ALA A 214 -12.42 -11.48 21.67
N ASP A 215 -11.63 -10.61 21.06
CA ASP A 215 -12.03 -9.26 20.63
C ASP A 215 -11.32 -8.90 19.33
N VAL A 216 -12.08 -8.32 18.39
CA VAL A 216 -11.58 -7.81 17.11
C VAL A 216 -11.99 -6.36 16.95
N ARG A 217 -11.03 -5.52 16.60
CA ARG A 217 -11.28 -4.12 16.23
C ARG A 217 -10.62 -3.85 14.89
N ARG A 218 -11.39 -3.32 13.94
CA ARG A 218 -10.85 -2.90 12.64
C ARG A 218 -9.93 -1.68 12.81
N LEU A 219 -8.81 -1.68 12.08
CA LEU A 219 -7.88 -0.56 12.00
C LEU A 219 -8.34 0.53 11.05
#